data_AF-A0A344TWA1-F1
#
_entry.id   AF-A0A344TWA1-F1
#
_cell.length_a   1.000
_cell.length_b   1.000
_cell.length_c   1.000
_cell.angle_alpha   90.00
_cell.angle_beta   90.00
_cell.angle_gamma   90.00
#
_symmetry.space_group_name_H-M   'P 1'
#
loop_
_entity.id
_entity.type
_entity.pdbx_description
1 polymer ?
#
loop_
_entity_poly.entity_id
_entity_poly.type
_entity_poly.pdbx_seq_one_letter_code
_entity_poly.pdbx_strand_id
1 'polypeptide(L)'
;MVKGGPSYRCYRRINLGKSTCQGMSVLVNAADDAITHAFISRVSTLPDDDGLLVDLAIRWLAVEDPEKDVRRTELTLAVDDARARLDSLDEAHFVQGRFKGPKGQQRYDQLRDAITAQLDSLEAELAELTRAIDITILRDGEMLHQAWMAADQERARMLLRVVLHSVALLPSRGQGCKDPVLTRFRFHWVGEDPQPVGTVPQGR
;
A
#
# COMPACT_ATOMS: atom_id res chain seq x y z
N MET A 1 -4.39 -15.25 -11.93
CA MET A 1 -5.35 -16.38 -12.10
C MET A 1 -6.71 -15.79 -12.45
N VAL A 2 -7.66 -16.58 -12.95
CA VAL A 2 -9.05 -16.13 -13.21
C VAL A 2 -10.05 -16.99 -12.44
N LYS A 3 -11.11 -16.37 -11.92
CA LYS A 3 -12.21 -17.08 -11.24
C LYS A 3 -13.05 -17.80 -12.30
N GLY A 4 -13.24 -19.11 -12.12
CA GLY A 4 -14.10 -19.95 -12.94
C GLY A 4 -14.95 -20.85 -12.03
N GLY A 5 -16.19 -20.42 -11.77
CA GLY A 5 -17.10 -21.07 -10.82
C GLY A 5 -16.51 -21.06 -9.39
N PRO A 6 -16.45 -22.21 -8.69
CA PRO A 6 -15.94 -22.29 -7.32
C PRO A 6 -14.41 -22.32 -7.21
N SER A 7 -13.68 -22.13 -8.33
CA SER A 7 -12.22 -22.28 -8.38
C SER A 7 -11.53 -21.13 -9.08
N TYR A 8 -10.37 -20.71 -8.58
CA TYR A 8 -9.41 -19.95 -9.36
C TYR A 8 -8.62 -20.91 -10.26
N ARG A 9 -8.39 -20.50 -11.51
CA ARG A 9 -7.67 -21.29 -12.52
C ARG A 9 -6.60 -20.45 -13.20
N CYS A 10 -5.53 -21.10 -13.63
CA CYS A 10 -4.49 -20.44 -14.42
C CYS A 10 -5.08 -19.92 -15.76
N TYR A 11 -4.94 -18.61 -16.00
CA TYR A 11 -5.43 -17.96 -17.22
C TYR A 11 -4.79 -18.55 -18.48
N ARG A 12 -3.45 -18.72 -18.48
CA ARG A 12 -2.72 -19.29 -19.62
C ARG A 12 -3.17 -20.71 -19.93
N ARG A 13 -3.47 -21.51 -18.90
CA ARG A 13 -4.01 -22.87 -19.10
C ARG A 13 -5.36 -22.85 -19.81
N ILE A 14 -6.26 -21.96 -19.41
CA ILE A 14 -7.61 -21.88 -19.98
C ILE A 14 -7.56 -21.40 -21.43
N ASN A 15 -6.76 -20.37 -21.73
CA ASN A 15 -6.81 -19.71 -23.03
C ASN A 15 -5.78 -20.24 -24.05
N LEU A 16 -4.64 -20.77 -23.58
CA LEU A 16 -3.52 -21.20 -24.43
C LEU A 16 -3.22 -22.71 -24.34
N GLY A 17 -4.04 -23.46 -23.59
CA GLY A 17 -3.95 -24.92 -23.51
C GLY A 17 -2.81 -25.48 -22.65
N LYS A 18 -2.76 -26.82 -22.60
CA LYS A 18 -1.83 -27.61 -21.75
C LYS A 18 -0.37 -27.47 -22.15
N SER A 19 -0.10 -27.33 -23.44
CA SER A 19 1.26 -27.20 -23.98
C SER A 19 1.98 -25.96 -23.45
N THR A 20 1.25 -24.88 -23.17
CA THR A 20 1.81 -23.61 -22.66
C THR A 20 1.96 -23.61 -21.14
N CYS A 21 1.02 -24.24 -20.42
CA CYS A 21 1.04 -24.28 -18.97
C CYS A 21 0.30 -25.53 -18.49
N GLN A 22 0.90 -26.30 -17.58
CA GLN A 22 0.20 -27.41 -16.93
C GLN A 22 -1.07 -26.91 -16.21
N GLY A 23 -1.03 -25.68 -15.72
CA GLY A 23 -2.14 -25.03 -15.08
C GLY A 23 -2.31 -25.50 -13.63
N MET A 24 -2.76 -24.56 -12.81
CA MET A 24 -3.09 -24.80 -11.42
C MET A 24 -4.53 -24.36 -11.18
N SER A 25 -5.22 -25.10 -10.31
CA SER A 25 -6.49 -24.70 -9.74
C SER A 25 -6.44 -24.76 -8.22
N VAL A 26 -7.24 -23.90 -7.61
CA VAL A 26 -7.51 -23.87 -6.17
C VAL A 26 -8.95 -23.44 -5.96
N LEU A 27 -9.60 -23.93 -4.92
CA LEU A 27 -10.95 -23.47 -4.57
C LEU A 27 -10.89 -22.00 -4.16
N VAL A 28 -11.92 -21.23 -4.52
CA VAL A 28 -11.98 -19.78 -4.26
C VAL A 28 -11.93 -19.51 -2.76
N ASN A 29 -12.80 -20.16 -1.99
CA ASN A 29 -12.82 -20.03 -0.53
C ASN A 29 -11.45 -20.35 0.10
N ALA A 30 -10.86 -21.49 -0.25
CA ALA A 30 -9.57 -21.89 0.30
C ALA A 30 -8.41 -20.94 -0.06
N ALA A 31 -8.49 -20.26 -1.20
CA ALA A 31 -7.52 -19.23 -1.59
C ALA A 31 -7.76 -17.93 -0.83
N ASP A 32 -9.01 -17.48 -0.76
CA ASP A 32 -9.40 -16.24 -0.09
C ASP A 32 -9.13 -16.32 1.43
N ASP A 33 -9.41 -17.46 2.06
CA ASP A 33 -9.09 -17.73 3.47
C ASP A 33 -7.58 -17.68 3.71
N ALA A 34 -6.79 -18.29 2.81
CA ALA A 34 -5.33 -18.30 2.92
C ALA A 34 -4.74 -16.88 2.77
N ILE A 35 -5.26 -16.08 1.83
CA ILE A 35 -4.87 -14.68 1.66
C ILE A 35 -5.26 -13.86 2.89
N THR A 36 -6.48 -14.04 3.40
CA THR A 36 -6.99 -13.35 4.58
C THR A 36 -6.10 -13.60 5.80
N HIS A 37 -5.81 -14.88 6.09
CA HIS A 37 -4.93 -15.25 7.19
C HIS A 37 -3.53 -14.67 7.03
N ALA A 38 -2.95 -14.75 5.83
CA ALA A 38 -1.62 -14.21 5.55
C ALA A 38 -1.57 -12.68 5.69
N PHE A 39 -2.61 -11.97 5.23
CA PHE A 39 -2.72 -10.52 5.35
C PHE A 39 -2.80 -10.08 6.81
N ILE A 40 -3.74 -10.64 7.59
CA ILE A 40 -3.91 -10.29 9.02
C ILE A 40 -2.61 -10.57 9.78
N SER A 41 -2.01 -11.74 9.55
CA SER A 41 -0.73 -12.11 10.17
C SER A 41 0.39 -11.14 9.79
N ARG A 42 0.47 -10.69 8.53
CA ARG A 42 1.49 -9.74 8.10
C ARG A 42 1.32 -8.39 8.79
N VAL A 43 0.13 -7.80 8.71
CA VAL A 43 -0.18 -6.48 9.28
C VAL A 43 0.07 -6.45 10.78
N SER A 44 -0.35 -7.50 11.50
CA SER A 44 -0.16 -7.60 12.95
C SER A 44 1.31 -7.68 13.38
N THR A 45 2.24 -7.97 12.46
CA THR A 45 3.69 -8.09 12.75
C THR A 45 4.52 -6.87 12.33
N LEU A 46 3.92 -5.89 11.64
CA LEU A 46 4.63 -4.68 11.23
C LEU A 46 4.97 -3.80 12.46
N PRO A 47 6.15 -3.17 12.55
CA PRO A 47 6.45 -2.14 13.55
C PRO A 47 5.49 -0.94 13.51
N ASP A 48 5.34 -0.20 14.62
CA ASP A 48 4.44 0.97 14.71
C ASP A 48 4.89 2.12 13.82
N ASP A 49 6.20 2.23 13.59
CA ASP A 49 6.86 3.22 12.74
C ASP A 49 7.10 2.69 11.31
N ASP A 50 6.59 1.51 10.96
CA ASP A 50 6.73 0.96 9.62
C ASP A 50 5.90 1.77 8.62
N GLY A 51 6.56 2.29 7.57
CA GLY A 51 5.91 3.07 6.53
C GLY A 51 4.75 2.33 5.84
N LEU A 52 4.80 0.99 5.74
CA LEU A 52 3.70 0.20 5.18
C LEU A 52 2.46 0.21 6.07
N LEU A 53 2.65 0.25 7.40
CA LEU A 53 1.54 0.33 8.33
C LEU A 53 0.88 1.70 8.26
N VAL A 54 1.69 2.77 8.19
CA VAL A 54 1.20 4.15 8.02
C VAL A 54 0.41 4.28 6.71
N ASP A 55 0.95 3.77 5.60
CA ASP A 55 0.27 3.75 4.31
C ASP A 55 -1.04 2.95 4.34
N LEU A 56 -1.05 1.83 5.07
CA LEU A 56 -2.26 1.01 5.24
C LEU A 56 -3.32 1.77 6.04
N ALA A 57 -2.92 2.42 7.13
CA ALA A 57 -3.81 3.22 7.99
C ALA A 57 -4.41 4.39 7.22
N ILE A 58 -3.61 5.07 6.38
CA ILE A 58 -4.09 6.12 5.48
C ILE A 58 -5.14 5.58 4.51
N ARG A 59 -4.85 4.46 3.83
CA ARG A 59 -5.80 3.87 2.88
C ARG A 59 -7.06 3.34 3.56
N TRP A 60 -6.94 2.91 4.80
CA TRP A 60 -8.05 2.52 5.64
C TRP A 60 -8.92 3.74 6.03
N LEU A 61 -8.30 4.86 6.41
CA LEU A 61 -8.98 6.12 6.72
C LEU A 61 -9.87 6.59 5.56
N ALA A 62 -9.37 6.53 4.32
CA ALA A 62 -10.14 6.90 3.13
C ALA A 62 -11.47 6.11 2.99
N VAL A 63 -11.56 4.94 3.61
CA VAL A 63 -12.75 4.10 3.62
C VAL A 63 -13.64 4.37 4.83
N GLU A 64 -13.06 4.51 6.03
CA GLU A 64 -13.82 4.72 7.27
C GLU A 64 -14.33 6.15 7.43
N ASP A 65 -13.48 7.13 7.12
CA ASP A 65 -13.75 8.54 7.32
C ASP A 65 -13.27 9.34 6.09
N PRO A 66 -14.06 9.33 4.99
CA PRO A 66 -13.71 10.02 3.76
C PRO A 66 -13.54 11.53 3.95
N GLU A 67 -14.23 12.13 4.92
CA GLU A 67 -14.11 13.56 5.22
C GLU A 67 -12.71 13.89 5.77
N LYS A 68 -12.20 13.08 6.71
CA LYS A 68 -10.81 13.23 7.18
C LYS A 68 -9.79 12.96 6.09
N ASP A 69 -10.02 12.00 5.21
CA ASP A 69 -9.11 11.74 4.07
C ASP A 69 -9.11 12.89 3.06
N VAL A 70 -10.26 13.49 2.76
CA VAL A 70 -10.35 14.72 1.96
C VAL A 70 -9.54 15.83 2.62
N ARG A 71 -9.74 16.06 3.93
CA ARG A 71 -8.98 17.09 4.66
C ARG A 71 -7.48 16.83 4.64
N ARG A 72 -7.05 15.59 4.82
CA ARG A 72 -5.64 15.18 4.71
C ARG A 72 -5.08 15.48 3.31
N THR A 73 -5.85 15.14 2.28
CA THR A 73 -5.46 15.36 0.89
C THR A 73 -5.32 16.85 0.59
N GLU A 74 -6.27 17.68 1.05
CA GLU A 74 -6.19 19.14 0.95
C GLU A 74 -4.94 19.72 1.64
N LEU A 75 -4.64 19.26 2.86
CA LEU A 75 -3.43 19.68 3.58
C LEU A 75 -2.16 19.25 2.87
N THR A 76 -2.12 18.03 2.33
CA THR A 76 -0.97 17.53 1.55
C THR A 76 -0.74 18.39 0.32
N LEU A 77 -1.79 18.72 -0.43
CA LEU A 77 -1.70 19.61 -1.59
C LEU A 77 -1.26 21.03 -1.19
N ALA A 78 -1.72 21.53 -0.04
CA ALA A 78 -1.30 22.84 0.46
C ALA A 78 0.18 22.88 0.88
N VAL A 79 0.70 21.80 1.48
CA VAL A 79 2.13 21.64 1.78
C VAL A 79 2.95 21.64 0.49
N ASP A 80 2.55 20.85 -0.51
CA ASP A 80 3.26 20.77 -1.79
C ASP A 80 3.27 22.11 -2.52
N ASP A 81 2.15 22.83 -2.53
CA ASP A 81 2.06 24.19 -3.09
C ASP A 81 2.95 25.20 -2.33
N ALA A 82 2.98 25.14 -1.00
CA ALA A 82 3.85 26.00 -0.19
C ALA A 82 5.34 25.73 -0.45
N ARG A 83 5.73 24.45 -0.58
CA ARG A 83 7.10 24.05 -0.97
C ARG A 83 7.45 24.55 -2.37
N ALA A 84 6.57 24.38 -3.34
CA ALA A 84 6.79 24.88 -4.70
C ALA A 84 6.92 26.42 -4.75
N ARG A 85 6.16 27.14 -3.91
CA ARG A 85 6.30 28.59 -3.74
C ARG A 85 7.65 28.98 -3.14
N LEU A 86 8.14 28.24 -2.15
CA LEU A 86 9.47 28.44 -1.57
C LEU A 86 10.58 28.20 -2.59
N ASP A 87 10.53 27.08 -3.31
CA ASP A 87 11.49 26.75 -4.37
C ASP A 87 11.50 27.82 -5.47
N SER A 88 10.32 28.31 -5.87
CA SER A 88 10.20 29.38 -6.87
C SER A 88 10.78 30.71 -6.37
N LEU A 89 10.63 31.02 -5.08
CA LEU A 89 11.22 32.20 -4.46
C LEU A 89 12.75 32.11 -4.42
N ASP A 90 13.27 30.95 -4.04
CA ASP A 90 14.71 30.67 -3.98
C ASP A 90 15.34 30.73 -5.38
N GLU A 91 14.71 30.14 -6.39
CA GLU A 91 15.11 30.25 -7.80
C GLU A 91 15.13 31.72 -8.27
N ALA A 92 14.10 32.48 -7.94
CA ALA A 92 14.02 33.90 -8.29
C ALA A 92 15.14 34.73 -7.62
N HIS A 93 15.56 34.36 -6.42
CA HIS A 93 16.63 35.03 -5.69
C HIS A 93 18.02 34.61 -6.18
N PHE A 94 18.35 33.33 -6.10
CA PHE A 94 19.70 32.82 -6.33
C PHE A 94 20.05 32.66 -7.82
N VAL A 95 19.09 32.27 -8.66
CA VAL A 95 19.37 32.01 -10.09
C VAL A 95 19.05 33.22 -10.94
N GLN A 96 17.88 33.80 -10.75
CA GLN A 96 17.42 34.93 -11.57
C GLN A 96 17.90 36.29 -11.05
N GLY A 97 18.40 36.34 -9.81
CA GLY A 97 18.95 37.55 -9.21
C GLY A 97 17.93 38.69 -9.07
N ARG A 98 16.64 38.39 -8.85
CA ARG A 98 15.55 39.39 -8.83
C ARG A 98 15.56 40.29 -7.59
N PHE A 99 16.24 39.89 -6.52
CA PHE A 99 16.30 40.60 -5.24
C PHE A 99 17.69 41.17 -5.00
N LYS A 100 17.98 42.35 -5.57
CA LYS A 100 19.32 42.98 -5.48
C LYS A 100 19.40 44.04 -4.39
N GLY A 101 20.58 44.11 -3.76
CA GLY A 101 20.91 45.12 -2.76
C GLY A 101 20.19 44.90 -1.41
N PRO A 102 20.46 45.77 -0.41
CA PRO A 102 20.00 45.56 0.97
C PRO A 102 18.47 45.46 1.12
N LYS A 103 17.72 46.30 0.38
CA LYS A 103 16.25 46.25 0.36
C LYS A 103 15.70 45.01 -0.34
N GLY A 104 16.39 44.52 -1.37
CA GLY A 104 16.04 43.29 -2.07
C GLY A 104 16.22 42.08 -1.17
N GLN A 105 17.35 41.99 -0.47
CA GLN A 105 17.63 40.94 0.50
C GLN A 105 16.58 40.91 1.61
N GLN A 106 16.31 42.05 2.24
CA GLN A 106 15.31 42.14 3.29
C GLN A 106 13.92 41.66 2.83
N ARG A 107 13.52 41.97 1.59
CA ARG A 107 12.24 41.53 1.03
C ARG A 107 12.23 40.02 0.77
N TYR A 108 13.33 39.45 0.30
CA TYR A 108 13.46 37.99 0.14
C TYR A 108 13.33 37.30 1.49
N ASP A 109 14.08 37.74 2.49
CA ASP A 109 14.06 37.15 3.84
C ASP A 109 12.64 37.18 4.43
N GLN A 110 11.93 38.31 4.33
CA GLN A 110 10.53 38.43 4.79
C GLN A 110 9.57 37.47 4.09
N LEU A 111 9.70 37.30 2.76
CA LEU A 111 8.84 36.38 2.01
C LEU A 111 9.15 34.92 2.34
N ARG A 112 10.44 34.59 2.47
CA ARG A 112 10.92 33.26 2.84
C ARG A 112 10.43 32.89 4.23
N ASP A 113 10.57 33.77 5.21
CA ASP A 113 10.12 33.55 6.58
C ASP A 113 8.60 33.33 6.64
N ALA A 114 7.83 34.13 5.91
CA ALA A 114 6.38 33.98 5.85
C ALA A 114 5.94 32.65 5.22
N ILE A 115 6.57 32.22 4.12
CA ILE A 115 6.26 30.94 3.47
C ILE A 115 6.71 29.77 4.37
N THR A 116 7.86 29.87 5.01
CA THR A 116 8.37 28.83 5.92
C THR A 116 7.45 28.66 7.13
N ALA A 117 7.02 29.76 7.76
CA ALA A 117 6.07 29.70 8.86
C ALA A 117 4.71 29.09 8.45
N GLN A 118 4.25 29.39 7.23
CA GLN A 118 3.06 28.75 6.67
C GLN A 118 3.27 27.24 6.47
N LEU A 119 4.41 26.85 5.90
CA LEU A 119 4.77 25.45 5.67
C LEU A 119 4.83 24.66 6.98
N ASP A 120 5.53 25.17 8.00
CA ASP A 120 5.66 24.54 9.31
C ASP A 120 4.28 24.33 9.95
N SER A 121 3.37 25.31 9.84
CA SER A 121 2.01 25.20 10.35
C SER A 121 1.19 24.12 9.62
N LEU A 122 1.31 24.02 8.29
CA LEU A 122 0.59 23.03 7.49
C LEU A 122 1.14 21.61 7.76
N GLU A 123 2.46 21.47 7.87
CA GLU A 123 3.10 20.20 8.21
C GLU A 123 2.72 19.73 9.62
N ALA A 124 2.63 20.65 10.58
CA ALA A 124 2.16 20.33 11.93
C ALA A 124 0.70 19.85 11.93
N GLU A 125 -0.20 20.54 11.21
CA GLU A 125 -1.61 20.13 11.10
C GLU A 125 -1.75 18.76 10.43
N LEU A 126 -0.98 18.51 9.36
CA LEU A 126 -0.97 17.23 8.66
C LEU A 126 -0.42 16.09 9.55
N ALA A 127 0.60 16.38 10.36
CA ALA A 127 1.18 15.42 11.31
C ALA A 127 0.20 15.08 12.44
N GLU A 128 -0.53 16.05 12.98
CA GLU A 128 -1.60 15.82 13.96
C GLU A 128 -2.71 14.96 13.39
N LEU A 129 -3.19 15.28 12.18
CA LEU A 129 -4.23 14.50 11.52
C LEU A 129 -3.77 13.05 11.28
N THR A 130 -2.51 12.87 10.85
CA THR A 130 -1.92 11.54 10.63
C THR A 130 -1.77 10.76 11.93
N ARG A 131 -1.35 11.41 13.03
CA ARG A 131 -1.28 10.79 14.37
C ARG A 131 -2.64 10.42 14.94
N ALA A 132 -3.67 11.19 14.61
CA ALA A 132 -5.04 10.91 15.01
C ALA A 132 -5.70 9.77 14.21
N ILE A 133 -5.02 9.25 13.17
CA ILE A 133 -5.48 8.03 12.49
C ILE A 133 -5.36 6.88 13.50
N ASP A 134 -6.51 6.36 13.90
CA ASP A 134 -6.59 5.28 14.85
C ASP A 134 -6.09 3.97 14.21
N ILE A 135 -4.84 3.60 14.51
CA ILE A 135 -4.25 2.33 14.07
C ILE A 135 -4.70 1.14 14.93
N THR A 136 -5.52 1.35 15.97
CA THR A 136 -5.97 0.29 16.90
C THR A 136 -6.64 -0.85 16.14
N ILE A 137 -7.45 -0.55 15.12
CA ILE A 137 -8.11 -1.56 14.28
C ILE A 137 -7.08 -2.43 13.55
N LEU A 138 -5.95 -1.86 13.11
CA LEU A 138 -4.89 -2.61 12.42
C LEU A 138 -4.02 -3.42 13.39
N ARG A 139 -4.00 -3.07 14.68
CA ARG A 139 -3.22 -3.74 15.72
C ARG A 139 -3.96 -4.87 16.39
N ASP A 140 -5.26 -4.72 16.57
CA ASP A 140 -6.09 -5.79 17.09
C ASP A 140 -6.43 -6.76 15.95
N GLY A 141 -5.79 -7.94 15.97
CA GLY A 141 -5.98 -8.94 14.93
C GLY A 141 -7.44 -9.43 14.78
N GLU A 142 -8.23 -9.38 15.84
CA GLU A 142 -9.66 -9.74 15.79
C GLU A 142 -10.48 -8.59 15.19
N MET A 143 -10.24 -7.34 15.59
CA MET A 143 -10.90 -6.18 14.98
C MET A 143 -10.55 -6.05 13.50
N LEU A 144 -9.26 -6.25 13.15
CA LEU A 144 -8.80 -6.28 11.76
C LEU A 144 -9.50 -7.39 10.98
N HIS A 145 -9.62 -8.59 11.57
CA HIS A 145 -10.29 -9.71 10.93
C HIS A 145 -11.76 -9.39 10.65
N GLN A 146 -12.49 -8.87 11.64
CA GLN A 146 -13.90 -8.51 11.49
C GLN A 146 -14.10 -7.44 10.43
N ALA A 147 -13.29 -6.39 10.46
CA ALA A 147 -13.40 -5.31 9.50
C ALA A 147 -12.98 -5.74 8.08
N TRP A 148 -11.98 -6.61 7.96
CA TRP A 148 -11.60 -7.25 6.70
C TRP A 148 -12.73 -8.09 6.12
N MET A 149 -13.43 -8.88 6.94
CA MET A 149 -14.56 -9.71 6.52
C MET A 149 -15.79 -8.89 6.12
N ALA A 150 -15.95 -7.69 6.70
CA ALA A 150 -17.01 -6.74 6.33
C ALA A 150 -16.67 -5.93 5.07
N ALA A 151 -15.40 -5.88 4.66
CA ALA A 151 -14.97 -5.13 3.49
C ALA A 151 -15.48 -5.78 2.19
N ASP A 152 -15.92 -4.94 1.25
CA ASP A 152 -16.19 -5.41 -0.11
C ASP A 152 -14.90 -5.79 -0.85
N GLN A 153 -15.07 -6.43 -2.01
CA GLN A 153 -13.94 -6.91 -2.80
C GLN A 153 -13.02 -5.79 -3.32
N GLU A 154 -13.54 -4.59 -3.56
CA GLU A 154 -12.75 -3.47 -4.05
C GLU A 154 -11.84 -2.95 -2.93
N ARG A 155 -12.40 -2.75 -1.73
CA ARG A 155 -11.68 -2.37 -0.51
C ARG A 155 -10.60 -3.37 -0.15
N ALA A 156 -10.95 -4.66 -0.11
CA ALA A 156 -9.99 -5.73 0.17
C ALA A 156 -8.79 -5.70 -0.80
N ARG A 157 -9.05 -5.50 -2.10
CA ARG A 157 -7.97 -5.40 -3.11
C ARG A 157 -7.11 -4.15 -2.93
N MET A 158 -7.73 -3.01 -2.60
CA MET A 158 -7.03 -1.74 -2.41
C MET A 158 -6.06 -1.80 -1.22
N LEU A 159 -6.49 -2.41 -0.11
CA LEU A 159 -5.67 -2.65 1.07
C LEU A 159 -4.55 -3.67 0.81
N LEU A 160 -4.86 -4.79 0.13
CA LEU A 160 -3.83 -5.77 -0.23
C LEU A 160 -2.71 -5.16 -1.06
N ARG A 161 -3.02 -4.22 -1.96
CA ARG A 161 -2.01 -3.53 -2.78
C ARG A 161 -1.04 -2.65 -1.97
N VAL A 162 -1.31 -2.36 -0.70
CA VAL A 162 -0.35 -1.66 0.17
C VAL A 162 0.79 -2.59 0.52
N VAL A 163 0.46 -3.80 0.99
CA VAL A 163 1.42 -4.70 1.64
C VAL A 163 1.87 -5.85 0.76
N LEU A 164 1.07 -6.27 -0.22
CA LEU A 164 1.30 -7.42 -1.07
C LEU A 164 1.68 -6.98 -2.48
N HIS A 165 2.90 -7.34 -2.91
CA HIS A 165 3.34 -7.12 -4.28
C HIS A 165 2.80 -8.18 -5.23
N SER A 166 2.99 -9.47 -4.88
CA SER A 166 2.45 -10.57 -5.67
C SER A 166 2.26 -11.83 -4.84
N VAL A 167 1.48 -12.77 -5.39
CA VAL A 167 1.29 -14.09 -4.79
C VAL A 167 1.44 -15.16 -5.85
N ALA A 168 2.25 -16.17 -5.55
CA ALA A 168 2.43 -17.36 -6.38
C ALA A 168 1.79 -18.58 -5.72
N LEU A 169 1.10 -19.39 -6.52
CA LEU A 169 0.53 -20.66 -6.09
C LEU A 169 1.38 -21.81 -6.64
N LEU A 170 1.95 -22.60 -5.74
CA LEU A 170 2.75 -23.77 -6.08
C LEU A 170 1.87 -25.01 -6.37
N PRO A 171 2.40 -25.96 -7.17
CA PRO A 171 1.76 -27.25 -7.38
C PRO A 171 1.49 -27.98 -6.07
N SER A 172 0.42 -28.79 -6.03
CA SER A 172 0.28 -29.76 -4.95
C SER A 172 1.37 -30.83 -5.09
N ARG A 173 1.81 -31.41 -3.96
CA ARG A 173 2.83 -32.46 -3.95
C ARG A 173 2.36 -33.80 -4.53
N GLY A 174 1.09 -33.92 -4.90
CA GLY A 174 0.50 -35.12 -5.49
C GLY A 174 -1.02 -35.13 -5.39
N GLN A 175 -1.64 -36.15 -5.98
CA GLN A 175 -3.07 -36.42 -5.87
C GLN A 175 -3.37 -37.02 -4.47
N GLY A 176 -4.39 -36.51 -3.78
CA GLY A 176 -4.76 -36.97 -2.42
C GLY A 176 -3.91 -36.38 -1.27
N CYS A 177 -2.97 -35.48 -1.55
CA CYS A 177 -2.21 -34.80 -0.51
C CYS A 177 -3.13 -33.85 0.28
N LYS A 178 -3.10 -33.96 1.62
CA LYS A 178 -3.90 -33.13 2.55
C LYS A 178 -3.18 -31.87 3.03
N ASP A 179 -2.07 -31.51 2.40
CA ASP A 179 -1.32 -30.31 2.79
C ASP A 179 -2.24 -29.08 2.79
N PRO A 180 -2.23 -28.26 3.86
CA PRO A 180 -3.03 -27.06 3.91
C PRO A 180 -2.72 -26.17 2.71
N VAL A 181 -3.76 -25.65 2.05
CA VAL A 181 -3.63 -24.83 0.84
C VAL A 181 -2.68 -23.63 1.06
N LEU A 182 -2.69 -23.05 2.27
CA LEU A 182 -1.78 -21.98 2.67
C LEU A 182 -0.30 -22.31 2.42
N THR A 183 0.13 -23.55 2.67
CA THR A 183 1.54 -23.98 2.49
C THR A 183 2.02 -23.92 1.04
N ARG A 184 1.09 -23.88 0.08
CA ARG A 184 1.35 -23.78 -1.35
C ARG A 184 1.42 -22.34 -1.84
N PHE A 185 0.99 -21.37 -1.04
CA PHE A 185 1.13 -19.97 -1.37
C PHE A 185 2.54 -19.48 -1.04
N ARG A 186 3.08 -18.67 -1.94
CA ARG A 186 4.29 -17.87 -1.72
C ARG A 186 3.90 -16.42 -1.89
N PHE A 187 3.92 -15.69 -0.80
CA PHE A 187 3.64 -14.27 -0.78
C PHE A 187 4.93 -13.53 -1.00
N HIS A 188 4.88 -12.52 -1.86
CA HIS A 188 5.95 -11.56 -2.04
C HIS A 188 5.39 -10.23 -1.53
N TRP A 189 5.83 -9.87 -0.33
CA TRP A 189 5.41 -8.64 0.33
C TRP A 189 6.22 -7.46 -0.18
N VAL A 190 5.67 -6.25 -0.05
CA VAL A 190 6.38 -5.02 -0.40
C VAL A 190 7.59 -4.85 0.53
N GLY A 191 8.73 -4.46 -0.03
CA GLY A 191 9.99 -4.27 0.70
C GLY A 191 10.82 -5.54 0.88
N GLU A 192 10.30 -6.71 0.48
CA GLU A 192 11.07 -7.96 0.47
C GLU A 192 11.63 -8.24 -0.92
N ASP A 193 12.76 -8.94 -0.99
CA ASP A 193 13.27 -9.48 -2.24
C ASP A 193 12.34 -10.61 -2.74
N PRO A 194 12.13 -10.72 -4.06
CA PRO A 194 11.26 -11.74 -4.62
C PRO A 194 11.82 -13.12 -4.29
N GLN A 195 11.06 -13.92 -3.53
CA GLN A 195 11.45 -15.29 -3.28
C GLN A 195 11.50 -16.07 -4.60
N PRO A 196 12.58 -16.81 -4.87
CA PRO A 196 12.69 -17.59 -6.10
C PRO A 196 11.55 -18.62 -6.13
N VAL A 197 10.67 -18.49 -7.13
CA VAL A 197 9.64 -19.49 -7.39
C VAL A 197 10.36 -20.72 -7.91
N GLY A 198 10.59 -21.70 -7.02
CA GLY A 198 11.31 -22.92 -7.35
C GLY A 198 10.84 -23.51 -8.68
N THR A 199 11.78 -23.79 -9.57
CA THR A 199 11.53 -24.42 -10.87
C THR A 199 10.81 -25.74 -10.64
N VAL A 200 9.62 -25.87 -11.22
CA VAL A 200 8.88 -27.15 -11.24
C VAL A 200 9.76 -28.15 -12.00
N PRO A 201 10.14 -29.30 -11.42
CA PRO A 201 10.84 -30.33 -12.18
C PRO A 201 9.89 -30.78 -13.29
N GLN A 202 10.32 -30.59 -14.54
CA GLN A 202 9.63 -31.16 -15.69
C GLN A 202 9.83 -32.68 -15.64
N GLY A 203 8.92 -33.38 -14.95
CA GLY A 203 8.86 -34.83 -14.96
C GLY A 203 8.45 -35.33 -16.34
N ARG A 204 9.28 -36.21 -16.90
CA ARG A 204 9.07 -36.98 -18.14
C ARG A 204 7.82 -37.85 -18.05
#